data_AF-A0A4Q1QQ85-F1
#
_entry.id   AF-A0A4Q1QQ85-F1
#
_cell.length_a   1.000
_cell.length_b   1.000
_cell.length_c   1.000
_cell.angle_alpha   90.00
_cell.angle_beta   90.00
_cell.angle_gamma   90.00
#
_symmetry.space_group_name_H-M   'P 1'
#
loop_
_entity.id
_entity.type
_entity.pdbx_description
1 polymer ?
#
loop_
_entity_poly.entity_id
_entity_poly.type
_entity_poly.pdbx_seq_one_letter_code
_entity_poly.pdbx_strand_id
1 'polypeptide(L)'
;MPRWKKLLTPLAGSPADDRPALNTPTSASGFLTIGDTTYIDPDGSYPLDHRADGSATLIVNDTDRHITIVTERNSHHSPAPPSDPAALAAAPTP
;
A
#
# COMPACT_ATOMS: atom_id res chain seq x y z
N MET A 1 36.09 -3.18 -61.01
CA MET A 1 35.32 -2.66 -59.86
C MET A 1 34.00 -3.39 -59.80
N PRO A 2 33.76 -4.21 -58.76
CA PRO A 2 32.65 -3.88 -57.84
C PRO A 2 32.95 -4.19 -56.35
N ARG A 3 32.40 -3.32 -55.49
CA ARG A 3 32.62 -3.14 -54.05
C ARG A 3 31.66 -3.97 -53.17
N TRP A 4 31.86 -5.28 -53.02
CA TRP A 4 30.94 -6.10 -52.22
C TRP A 4 31.65 -6.95 -51.14
N LYS A 5 32.88 -6.59 -50.78
CA LYS A 5 33.54 -7.10 -49.57
C LYS A 5 33.33 -6.12 -48.42
N LYS A 6 32.15 -6.13 -47.83
CA LYS A 6 31.90 -5.54 -46.51
C LYS A 6 31.12 -6.52 -45.62
N LEU A 7 31.60 -7.77 -45.61
CA LEU A 7 31.15 -8.86 -44.74
C LEU A 7 31.89 -8.86 -43.38
N LEU A 8 32.30 -7.70 -42.89
CA LEU A 8 32.91 -7.55 -41.56
C LEU A 8 32.29 -6.34 -40.87
N THR A 9 30.99 -6.44 -40.58
CA THR A 9 30.35 -5.60 -39.58
C THR A 9 30.90 -6.03 -38.21
N PRO A 10 31.54 -5.14 -37.44
CA PRO A 10 31.99 -5.47 -36.11
C PRO A 10 30.80 -5.63 -35.16
N LEU A 11 30.89 -6.68 -34.35
CA LEU A 11 30.05 -6.99 -33.21
C LEU A 11 30.08 -5.81 -32.21
N ALA A 12 29.02 -5.00 -32.19
CA ALA A 12 28.71 -4.14 -31.05
C ALA A 12 27.36 -4.63 -30.51
N GLY A 13 27.45 -5.51 -29.52
CA GLY A 13 26.29 -5.96 -28.77
C GLY A 13 25.54 -4.76 -28.23
N SER A 14 24.28 -4.62 -28.63
CA SER A 14 23.33 -3.90 -27.81
C SER A 14 23.19 -4.73 -26.54
N PRO A 15 23.52 -4.24 -25.33
CA PRO A 15 22.88 -4.81 -24.16
C PRO A 15 21.38 -4.63 -24.43
N ALA A 16 20.64 -5.73 -24.43
CA ALA A 16 19.24 -5.65 -24.08
C ALA A 16 19.24 -4.93 -22.73
N ASP A 17 18.74 -3.71 -22.71
CA ASP A 17 18.52 -2.97 -21.48
C ASP A 17 17.43 -3.76 -20.75
N ASP A 18 17.86 -4.77 -20.00
CA ASP A 18 17.05 -5.64 -19.15
C ASP A 18 16.66 -4.88 -17.87
N ARG A 19 16.34 -3.59 -18.06
CA ARG A 19 15.65 -2.81 -17.05
C ARG A 19 14.23 -3.32 -17.05
N PRO A 20 13.70 -3.77 -15.90
CA PRO A 20 12.26 -3.88 -15.75
C PRO A 20 11.71 -2.53 -16.19
N ALA A 21 10.82 -2.52 -17.19
CA ALA A 21 10.03 -1.35 -17.46
C ALA A 21 9.51 -0.91 -16.09
N LEU A 22 9.84 0.31 -15.69
CA LEU A 22 9.30 0.88 -14.46
C LEU A 22 7.80 0.85 -14.71
N ASN A 23 7.13 -0.14 -14.11
CA ASN A 23 5.70 -0.35 -14.25
C ASN A 23 5.06 0.86 -13.60
N THR A 24 4.94 1.97 -14.34
CA THR A 24 4.11 3.08 -13.91
C THR A 24 2.75 2.45 -13.67
N PRO A 25 2.24 2.49 -12.42
CA PRO A 25 0.92 1.94 -12.15
C PRO A 25 -0.02 2.66 -13.10
N THR A 26 -0.57 1.90 -14.06
CA THR A 26 -1.63 2.41 -14.92
C THR A 26 -2.76 2.78 -13.98
N SER A 27 -3.18 4.04 -14.01
CA SER A 27 -4.34 4.53 -13.26
C SER A 27 -5.49 3.54 -13.40
N ALA A 28 -6.21 3.30 -12.31
CA ALA A 28 -7.45 2.54 -12.39
C ALA A 28 -8.44 3.33 -13.25
N SER A 29 -9.34 2.65 -13.95
CA SER A 29 -10.49 3.32 -14.57
C SER A 29 -11.67 3.30 -13.62
N GLY A 30 -12.32 4.45 -13.42
CA GLY A 30 -13.54 4.56 -12.60
C GLY A 30 -13.42 5.50 -11.41
N PHE A 31 -14.09 5.18 -10.31
CA PHE A 31 -14.23 6.06 -9.14
C PHE A 31 -13.87 5.36 -7.83
N LEU A 32 -13.10 6.05 -6.99
CA LEU A 32 -12.85 5.65 -5.61
C LEU A 32 -13.41 6.73 -4.68
N THR A 33 -14.38 6.37 -3.84
CA THR A 33 -14.92 7.27 -2.81
C THR A 33 -14.41 6.86 -1.43
N ILE A 34 -13.79 7.78 -0.70
CA ILE A 34 -13.34 7.62 0.69
C ILE A 34 -14.01 8.71 1.53
N GLY A 35 -14.88 8.31 2.45
CA GLY A 35 -15.74 9.24 3.19
C GLY A 35 -16.56 10.10 2.23
N ASP A 36 -16.34 11.41 2.27
CA ASP A 36 -17.05 12.40 1.44
C ASP A 36 -16.24 12.82 0.20
N THR A 37 -15.07 12.23 -0.02
CA THR A 37 -14.17 12.57 -1.14
C THR A 37 -14.22 11.51 -2.22
N THR A 38 -14.34 11.91 -3.49
CA THR A 38 -14.31 11.01 -4.65
C THR A 38 -13.14 11.34 -5.57
N TYR A 39 -12.39 10.31 -5.95
CA TYR A 39 -11.27 10.34 -6.88
C TYR A 39 -11.67 9.70 -8.21
N ILE A 40 -11.27 10.31 -9.33
CA ILE A 40 -11.55 9.84 -10.69
C ILE A 40 -10.27 9.26 -11.27
N ASP A 41 -10.40 8.11 -11.92
CA ASP A 41 -9.31 7.32 -12.48
C ASP A 41 -8.10 7.24 -11.52
N PRO A 42 -8.31 6.69 -10.31
CA PRO A 42 -7.36 6.85 -9.22
C PRO A 42 -6.03 6.15 -9.50
N ASP A 43 -4.94 6.79 -9.07
CA ASP A 43 -3.59 6.26 -9.06
C ASP A 43 -2.91 6.39 -7.68
N GLY A 44 -2.11 5.38 -7.34
CA GLY A 44 -1.29 5.43 -6.12
C GLY A 44 -2.07 5.25 -4.82
N SER A 45 -1.82 6.14 -3.85
CA SER A 45 -2.26 6.01 -2.46
C SER A 45 -3.05 7.23 -2.02
N TYR A 46 -4.11 6.97 -1.27
CA TYR A 46 -5.06 7.99 -0.82
C TYR A 46 -5.13 8.02 0.71
N PRO A 47 -5.38 9.20 1.30
CA PRO A 47 -5.52 9.31 2.75
C PRO A 47 -6.75 8.52 3.22
N LEU A 48 -6.58 7.80 4.31
CA LEU A 48 -7.66 7.13 5.03
C LEU A 48 -7.61 7.55 6.49
N ASP A 49 -8.36 8.59 6.82
CA ASP A 49 -8.41 9.13 8.16
C ASP A 49 -9.47 8.41 9.00
N HIS A 50 -9.14 8.15 10.27
CA HIS A 50 -10.12 7.75 11.26
C HIS A 50 -10.99 8.94 11.64
N ARG A 51 -12.31 8.75 11.65
CA ARG A 51 -13.21 9.81 12.12
C ARG A 51 -13.01 10.04 13.61
N ALA A 52 -12.97 11.31 14.00
CA ALA A 52 -12.74 11.74 15.39
C ALA A 52 -13.84 11.26 16.36
N ASP A 53 -15.03 10.98 15.86
CA ASP A 53 -16.16 10.44 16.61
C ASP A 53 -16.10 8.90 16.77
N GLY A 54 -15.06 8.25 16.24
CA GLY A 54 -14.89 6.80 16.27
C GLY A 54 -15.82 6.04 15.31
N SER A 55 -16.60 6.73 14.48
CA SER A 55 -17.43 6.08 13.46
C SER A 55 -16.59 5.53 12.31
N ALA A 56 -17.15 4.56 11.59
CA ALA A 56 -16.49 3.94 10.45
C ALA A 56 -16.43 4.91 9.25
N THR A 57 -15.29 4.91 8.54
CA THR A 57 -15.14 5.59 7.25
C THR A 57 -15.67 4.68 6.14
N LEU A 58 -16.63 5.15 5.35
CA LEU A 58 -17.14 4.43 4.17
C LEU A 58 -16.12 4.50 3.03
N ILE A 59 -15.88 3.37 2.39
CA ILE A 59 -15.05 3.26 1.18
C ILE A 59 -15.86 2.56 0.10
N VAL A 60 -15.99 3.18 -1.06
CA VAL A 60 -16.64 2.59 -2.25
C VAL A 60 -15.61 2.54 -3.37
N ASN A 61 -15.28 1.32 -3.81
CA ASN A 61 -14.38 1.09 -4.93
C ASN A 61 -15.20 0.68 -6.16
N ASP A 62 -15.43 1.62 -7.06
CA ASP A 62 -16.04 1.39 -8.38
C ASP A 62 -14.97 1.59 -9.46
N THR A 63 -13.90 0.80 -9.35
CA THR A 63 -12.80 0.81 -10.31
C THR A 63 -12.59 -0.58 -10.89
N ASP A 64 -11.83 -0.64 -11.99
CA ASP A 64 -11.39 -1.89 -12.61
C ASP A 64 -10.25 -2.59 -11.84
N ARG A 65 -9.89 -2.11 -10.63
CA ARG A 65 -8.78 -2.63 -9.83
C ARG A 65 -9.18 -2.88 -8.39
N HIS A 66 -8.44 -3.79 -7.73
CA HIS A 66 -8.56 -4.00 -6.30
C HIS A 66 -7.82 -2.90 -5.53
N ILE A 67 -8.32 -2.57 -4.33
CA ILE A 67 -7.65 -1.68 -3.39
C ILE A 67 -7.04 -2.46 -2.23
N THR A 68 -5.97 -1.92 -1.67
CA THR A 68 -5.36 -2.40 -0.42
C THR A 68 -5.55 -1.34 0.64
N ILE A 69 -6.11 -1.73 1.79
CA ILE A 69 -6.30 -0.83 2.93
C ILE A 69 -5.17 -1.09 3.93
N VAL A 70 -4.37 -0.06 4.22
CA VAL A 70 -3.29 -0.12 5.21
C VAL A 70 -3.74 0.62 6.46
N THR A 71 -3.90 -0.10 7.56
CA THR A 71 -4.22 0.48 8.87
C THR A 71 -3.13 0.15 9.87
N GLU A 72 -2.65 1.14 10.61
CA GLU A 72 -1.76 0.91 11.74
C GLU A 72 -2.59 0.64 13.02
N ARG A 73 -2.24 -0.41 13.75
CA ARG A 73 -2.79 -0.66 15.09
C ARG A 73 -1.82 -0.10 16.11
N ASN A 74 -2.16 1.02 16.74
CA ASN A 74 -1.40 1.52 17.89
C ASN A 74 -1.57 0.56 19.08
N SER A 75 -0.58 -0.30 19.30
CA SER A 75 -0.53 -1.31 20.39
C SER A 75 -0.40 -0.71 21.80
N HIS A 76 -0.44 0.62 21.96
CA HIS A 76 -0.28 1.29 23.26
C HIS A 76 -1.51 1.20 24.17
N HIS A 77 -2.58 0.55 23.74
CA HIS A 77 -3.66 0.10 24.61
C HIS A 77 -3.62 -1.42 24.72
N SER A 78 -2.63 -1.95 25.45
CA SER A 78 -2.90 -3.18 26.19
C SER A 78 -3.90 -2.81 27.27
N PRO A 79 -5.14 -3.34 27.28
CA PRO A 79 -5.98 -3.21 28.45
C PRO A 79 -5.17 -3.80 29.60
N ALA A 80 -4.90 -2.98 30.63
CA ALA A 80 -4.35 -3.51 31.86
C ALA A 80 -5.26 -4.68 32.28
N PRO A 81 -4.71 -5.85 32.62
CA PRO A 81 -5.55 -6.92 33.15
C PRO A 81 -6.35 -6.36 34.33
N PRO A 82 -7.64 -6.72 34.47
CA PRO A 82 -8.45 -6.20 35.57
C PRO A 82 -7.70 -6.47 36.87
N SER A 83 -7.41 -5.40 37.62
CA SER A 83 -6.82 -5.50 38.95
C SER A 83 -7.81 -6.27 39.81
N ASP A 84 -7.57 -7.57 39.97
CA ASP A 84 -8.40 -8.41 40.81
C ASP A 84 -8.21 -7.96 42.28
N PRO A 85 -9.24 -7.40 42.93
CA PRO A 85 -9.11 -6.94 44.31
C PRO A 85 -8.77 -8.08 45.29
N ALA A 86 -8.91 -9.35 44.87
CA ALA A 86 -8.57 -10.51 45.67
C ALA A 86 -7.05 -10.70 45.90
N ALA A 87 -6.19 -10.13 45.05
CA ALA A 87 -4.74 -10.32 45.16
C ALA A 87 -4.08 -9.52 46.29
N LEU A 88 -4.75 -8.49 46.83
CA LEU A 88 -4.24 -7.67 47.95
C LEU A 88 -4.45 -8.30 49.34
N ALA A 89 -5.21 -9.40 49.45
CA ALA A 89 -5.53 -10.03 50.72
C ALA A 89 -4.50 -11.10 51.17
N ALA A 90 -3.50 -11.41 50.35
CA ALA A 90 -2.52 -12.46 50.61
C ALA A 90 -1.10 -11.91 50.87
N ALA A 91 -0.97 -10.92 51.77
CA ALA A 91 0.32 -10.60 52.37
C ALA A 91 0.42 -11.35 53.72
N PRO A 92 1.28 -12.38 53.87
CA PRO A 92 1.61 -12.89 55.18
C PRO A 92 2.57 -11.92 55.88
N THR A 93 2.17 -11.46 57.06
CA THR A 93 3.01 -10.71 58.00
C THR A 93 4.02 -11.65 58.66
N PRO A 94 5.33 -11.39 58.59
CA PRO A 94 6.28 -11.76 59.64
C PRO A 94 6.38 -10.68 60.72
#